data_AF-A0A1F5CYS1-F1
#
_entry.id   AF-A0A1F5CYS1-F1
#
_cell.length_a   1.000
_cell.length_b   1.000
_cell.length_c   1.000
_cell.angle_alpha   90.00
_cell.angle_beta   90.00
_cell.angle_gamma   90.00
#
_symmetry.space_group_name_H-M   'P 1'
#
loop_
_entity.id
_entity.type
_entity.pdbx_description
1 polymer ?
#
loop_
_entity_poly.entity_id
_entity_poly.type
_entity_poly.pdbx_seq_one_letter_code
_entity_poly.pdbx_strand_id
1 'polypeptide(L)' 'MITNVKEEETGVLKVEFVPSSPFCPIAFKLATDIKNAAMKVAGVKKALIYCRGHTMEQQINDMTNKEAQ' A
#
# COMPACT_ATOMS: atom_id res chain seq x y z
N MET A 1 -9.82 -2.09 -4.36
CA MET A 1 -9.72 -3.55 -4.51
C MET A 1 -8.26 -3.94 -4.55
N ILE A 2 -7.84 -4.94 -3.76
CA ILE A 2 -6.48 -5.47 -3.83
C ILE A 2 -6.35 -6.26 -5.13
N THR A 3 -5.31 -5.99 -5.91
CA THR A 3 -5.07 -6.61 -7.22
C THR A 3 -3.86 -7.54 -7.22
N ASN A 4 -2.88 -7.31 -6.34
CA ASN A 4 -1.70 -8.14 -6.24
C ASN A 4 -1.15 -8.16 -4.81
N VAL A 5 -0.65 -9.32 -4.38
CA VAL A 5 0.05 -9.52 -3.10
C VAL A 5 1.22 -10.47 -3.38
N LYS A 6 2.45 -10.00 -3.15
CA LYS A 6 3.66 -10.78 -3.43
C LYS A 6 4.72 -10.49 -2.38
N GLU A 7 5.41 -11.53 -1.93
CA GLU A 7 6.65 -11.38 -1.17
C GLU A 7 7.80 -11.13 -2.15
N GLU A 8 8.45 -9.96 -2.06
CA GLU A 8 9.57 -9.61 -2.95
C GLU A 8 10.90 -10.14 -2.40
N GLU A 9 11.06 -10.08 -1.07
CA GLU A 9 12.21 -10.57 -0.33
C GLU A 9 11.72 -11.14 1.00
N THR A 10 12.57 -11.88 1.71
CA THR A 10 12.20 -12.50 3.00
C THR A 10 11.69 -11.47 4.00
N GLY A 11 10.37 -11.49 4.24
CA GLY A 11 9.67 -10.56 5.14
C GLY A 11 9.36 -9.18 4.54
N VAL A 12 9.54 -8.97 3.23
CA VAL A 12 9.13 -7.76 2.51
C VAL A 12 7.92 -8.07 1.65
N LEU A 13 6.74 -7.64 2.12
CA LEU A 13 5.47 -7.84 1.43
C LEU A 13 5.15 -6.63 0.55
N LYS A 14 4.90 -6.88 -0.73
CA LYS A 14 4.38 -5.90 -1.68
C LYS A 14 2.90 -6.15 -1.92
N VAL A 15 2.09 -5.09 -1.81
CA VAL A 15 0.65 -5.12 -2.06
C VAL A 15 0.29 -4.02 -3.05
N GLU A 16 -0.48 -4.37 -4.08
CA GLU A 16 -1.02 -3.43 -5.05
C GLU A 16 -2.55 -3.38 -4.95
N PHE A 17 -3.11 -2.18 -5.06
CA PHE A 17 -4.56 -1.99 -5.04
C PHE A 17 -5.01 -0.89 -6.00
N VAL A 18 -6.24 -1.03 -6.50
CA VAL A 18 -6.91 -0.03 -7.34
C VAL A 18 -8.10 0.53 -6.56
N PRO A 19 -8.20 1.84 -6.29
CA PRO A 19 -9.37 2.44 -5.65
C PRO A 19 -10.60 2.35 -6.55
N SER A 20 -11.80 2.54 -5.99
CA SER A 20 -13.05 2.47 -6.76
C SER A 20 -13.18 3.58 -7.82
N SER A 21 -12.43 4.67 -7.67
CA SER A 21 -12.42 5.81 -8.59
C SER A 21 -11.05 6.53 -8.57
N PRO A 22 -10.62 7.16 -9.68
CA PRO A 22 -9.37 7.93 -9.75
C PRO A 22 -9.29 9.15 -8.82
N PHE A 23 -10.40 9.53 -8.21
CA PHE A 23 -10.53 10.67 -7.29
C PHE A 23 -11.02 10.24 -5.90
N CYS A 24 -10.91 8.96 -5.57
CA CYS A 24 -11.40 8.44 -4.31
C CYS A 24 -10.75 9.17 -3.11
N PRO A 25 -11.51 9.94 -2.30
CA PRO A 25 -10.93 10.81 -1.29
C PRO A 25 -10.28 10.04 -0.14
N ILE A 26 -10.64 8.76 0.01
CA ILE A 26 -10.13 7.87 1.07
C ILE A 26 -8.95 7.00 0.60
N ALA A 27 -8.40 7.21 -0.60
CA ALA A 27 -7.32 6.39 -1.13
C ALA A 27 -6.06 6.41 -0.25
N PHE A 28 -5.72 7.57 0.34
CA PHE A 28 -4.63 7.70 1.32
C PHE A 28 -4.88 6.87 2.57
N LYS A 29 -6.07 6.99 3.16
CA LYS A 29 -6.44 6.23 4.36
C LYS A 29 -6.41 4.73 4.08
N LEU A 30 -6.96 4.32 2.94
CA LEU A 30 -6.97 2.91 2.52
C LEU A 30 -5.54 2.37 2.38
N ALA A 31 -4.62 3.11 1.76
CA ALA A 31 -3.22 2.71 1.63
C ALA A 31 -2.56 2.50 3.01
N THR A 32 -2.77 3.42 3.95
CA THR A 32 -2.27 3.29 5.33
C THR A 32 -2.91 2.12 6.08
N ASP A 33 -4.22 1.92 5.94
CA ASP A 33 -4.93 0.82 6.62
C ASP A 33 -4.45 -0.55 6.08
N ILE A 34 -4.18 -0.67 4.77
CA ILE A 34 -3.55 -1.86 4.17
C ILE A 34 -2.15 -2.07 4.73
N LYS A 35 -1.31 -1.02 4.80
CA LYS A 35 0.05 -1.11 5.38
C LYS A 35 0.00 -1.64 6.81
N ASN A 36 -0.87 -1.07 7.63
CA ASN A 36 -1.04 -1.48 9.03
C ASN A 36 -1.54 -2.92 9.17
N ALA A 37 -2.43 -3.36 8.28
CA ALA A 37 -2.89 -4.75 8.26
C ALA A 37 -1.77 -5.72 7.84
N ALA A 38 -0.99 -5.37 6.80
CA ALA A 38 0.14 -6.16 6.33
C ALA A 38 1.23 -6.32 7.41
N MET A 39 1.54 -5.25 8.15
CA MET A 39 2.52 -5.28 9.24
C MET A 39 2.10 -6.16 10.44
N LYS A 40 0.82 -6.54 10.56
CA LYS A 40 0.35 -7.47 11.61
C LYS A 40 0.57 -8.95 11.24
N VAL A 41 0.91 -9.24 9.99
CA VAL A 41 1.16 -10.61 9.53
C VAL A 41 2.52 -11.07 10.08
N ALA A 42 2.54 -12.23 10.73
CA ALA A 42 3.77 -12.80 11.29
C ALA A 42 4.82 -13.01 10.19
N GLY A 43 6.06 -12.58 10.45
CA GLY A 43 7.17 -12.67 9.48
C GLY A 43 7.30 -11.45 8.57
N VAL A 44 6.30 -10.57 8.48
CA VAL A 44 6.41 -9.32 7.72
C VAL A 44 7.24 -8.31 8.51
N LYS A 45 8.37 -7.92 7.93
CA LYS A 45 9.29 -6.88 8.43
C LYS A 45 9.00 -5.53 7.79
N LYS A 46 8.59 -5.54 6.52
CA LYS A 46 8.31 -4.34 5.73
C LYS A 46 7.12 -4.59 4.80
N ALA A 47 6.23 -3.62 4.72
CA ALA A 47 5.09 -3.63 3.82
C ALA A 47 5.18 -2.46 2.83
N LEU A 48 5.26 -2.77 1.54
CA LEU A 48 5.26 -1.83 0.42
C LEU A 48 3.88 -1.81 -0.23
N ILE A 49 3.20 -0.68 -0.17
CA ILE A 49 1.82 -0.52 -0.65
C ILE A 49 1.80 0.39 -1.87
N TYR A 50 1.23 -0.09 -2.98
CA TYR A 50 1.12 0.66 -4.22
C TYR A 50 -0.35 0.82 -4.62
N CYS A 51 -0.82 2.06 -4.58
CA CYS A 51 -2.03 2.50 -5.25
C CYS A 51 -1.79 2.53 -6.77
N ARG A 52 -2.78 2.10 -7.54
CA ARG A 52 -2.78 2.13 -9.01
C ARG A 52 -4.05 2.78 -9.55
N GLY A 53 -3.94 3.61 -10.57
CA GLY A 53 -5.10 4.22 -11.26
C GLY A 53 -5.74 5.39 -10.53
N HIS A 54 -5.04 6.00 -9.57
CA HIS A 54 -5.47 7.22 -8.90
C HIS A 54 -4.75 8.44 -9.49
N THR A 55 -5.41 9.59 -9.57
CA THR A 55 -4.80 10.83 -10.09
C THR A 55 -3.57 11.28 -9.28
N MET A 56 -3.62 11.09 -7.97
CA MET A 56 -2.50 11.31 -7.04
C MET A 56 -1.70 10.04 -6.71
N GLU A 57 -1.64 9.06 -7.62
CA GLU A 57 -0.98 7.75 -7.40
C GLU A 57 0.44 7.89 -6.81
N GLN A 58 1.30 8.69 -7.44
CA GLN A 58 2.68 8.88 -6.96
C GLN A 58 2.72 9.43 -5.54
N GLN A 59 1.94 10.47 -5.24
CA GLN A 59 1.90 11.06 -3.90
C GLN A 59 1.41 10.06 -2.85
N ILE A 60 0.38 9.26 -3.16
CA ILE A 60 -0.11 8.22 -2.25
C ILE A 60 1.00 7.19 -1.99
N ASN A 61 1.67 6.73 -3.04
CA ASN A 61 2.72 5.71 -2.95
C ASN A 61 3.92 6.22 -2.14
N ASP A 62 4.35 7.45 -2.40
CA ASP A 62 5.48 8.06 -1.69
C ASP A 62 5.13 8.29 -0.22
N MET A 63 3.96 8.84 0.09
CA MET A 63 3.56 9.07 1.48
C MET A 63 3.35 7.77 2.25
N THR A 64 2.81 6.74 1.61
CA THR A 64 2.54 5.45 2.28
C THR A 64 3.83 4.67 2.51
N ASN A 65 4.78 4.72 1.59
CA ASN A 65 6.01 3.92 1.66
C ASN A 65 7.22 4.67 2.24
N LYS A 66 7.11 5.98 2.47
CA LYS A 66 8.11 6.71 3.28
C LYS A 66 8.22 6.06 4.65
N GLU A 67 9.45 5.79 5.05
CA GLU A 67 9.77 5.33 6.39
C GLU A 67 9.48 6.49 7.34
N ALA A 68 8.77 6.22 8.44
CA ALA A 68 8.71 7.18 9.54
C ALA A 68 10.15 7.28 10.07
N GLN A 69 10.78 8.42 9.83
CA GLN A 69 12.12 8.74 10.31
C GLN A 69 12.14 8.83 11.83
#